data_AF-A0A6B1GVI0-F1
#
_entry.id   AF-A0A6B1GVI0-F1
#
_cell.length_a   1.000
_cell.length_b   1.000
_cell.length_c   1.000
_cell.angle_alpha   90.00
_cell.angle_beta   90.00
_cell.angle_gamma   90.00
#
_symmetry.space_group_name_H-M   'P 1'
#
loop_
_entity.id
_entity.type
_entity.pdbx_description
1 polymer ?
#
loop_
_entity_poly.entity_id
_entity_poly.type
_entity_poly.pdbx_seq_one_letter_code
_entity_poly.pdbx_strand_id
1 'polypeptide(L)'
;MEEAQSGVLQEDRAFASVQTGVACRTRNRTEGSMMRNQIAWTMLGATLMTGAGLVTAAPPPAQHRVLVQEGAPLSIGRYSAAYQSRGQYSREGIRHEVVVENVTDRKIVAYQLGLLSFNIFNEFQDRLGGYAIKDVVPGGTEEGAWLASALAESSFYTGVAYVSKVRFDDGEVWQADLEEVADQVREIEESFSVESLTGGRD
;
A
#
# COMPACT_ATOMS: atom_id res chain seq x y z
N MET A 1 43.86 -29.31 -9.09
CA MET A 1 44.97 -28.71 -8.34
C MET A 1 45.11 -27.30 -8.88
N GLU A 2 44.38 -26.35 -8.28
CA GLU A 2 44.33 -24.91 -8.62
C GLU A 2 43.53 -24.26 -7.46
N GLU A 3 44.22 -23.84 -6.39
CA GLU A 3 44.48 -22.43 -6.02
C GLU A 3 43.23 -21.53 -6.13
N ALA A 4 42.44 -21.33 -5.07
CA ALA A 4 42.66 -20.46 -3.91
C ALA A 4 42.81 -18.97 -4.26
N GLN A 5 41.76 -18.17 -4.04
CA GLN A 5 41.87 -16.76 -3.62
C GLN A 5 40.64 -16.37 -2.77
N SER A 6 40.82 -16.35 -1.45
CA SER A 6 39.89 -15.73 -0.50
C SER A 6 40.26 -14.25 -0.35
N GLY A 7 39.31 -13.37 -0.68
CA GLY A 7 39.43 -11.93 -0.48
C GLY A 7 38.43 -11.48 0.57
N VAL A 8 38.89 -11.40 1.82
CA VAL A 8 38.19 -10.77 2.94
C VAL A 8 38.46 -9.26 2.85
N LEU A 9 37.42 -8.45 2.68
CA LEU A 9 37.49 -7.01 2.93
C LEU A 9 36.40 -6.63 3.92
N GLN A 10 36.85 -6.41 5.13
CA GLN A 10 36.14 -5.92 6.30
C GLN A 10 36.28 -4.39 6.28
N GLU A 11 35.20 -3.66 5.97
CA GLU A 11 35.14 -2.21 6.20
C GLU A 11 34.26 -1.92 7.40
N ASP A 12 34.92 -1.76 8.55
CA ASP A 12 34.40 -1.09 9.74
C ASP A 12 34.20 0.39 9.42
N ARG A 13 32.97 0.89 9.49
CA ARG A 13 32.70 2.33 9.60
C ARG A 13 31.78 2.62 10.77
N ALA A 14 32.42 2.98 11.88
CA ALA A 14 31.82 3.66 13.00
C ALA A 14 31.35 5.07 12.58
N PHE A 15 30.05 5.35 12.73
CA PHE A 15 29.53 6.71 12.67
C PHE A 15 29.30 7.23 14.09
N ALA A 16 30.09 8.24 14.42
CA ALA A 16 30.05 8.98 15.67
C ALA A 16 28.75 9.78 15.81
N SER A 17 28.15 9.74 17.01
CA SER A 17 27.08 10.65 17.40
C SER A 17 27.68 12.02 17.75
N VAL A 18 27.05 13.08 17.24
CA VAL A 18 27.35 14.46 17.65
C VAL A 18 26.12 15.00 18.35
N GLN A 19 26.20 15.09 19.68
CA GLN A 19 25.31 15.90 20.51
C GLN A 19 26.02 17.21 20.85
N THR A 20 25.47 18.32 20.36
CA THR A 20 25.71 19.70 20.82
C THR A 20 24.42 20.45 20.51
N GLY A 21 23.75 21.23 21.35
CA GLY A 21 24.08 21.82 22.63
C GLY A 21 23.40 23.21 22.68
N VAL A 22 22.80 23.53 23.83
CA VAL A 22 22.78 24.88 24.46
C VAL A 22 21.81 25.97 23.91
N ALA A 23 20.68 26.08 24.63
CA ALA A 23 20.24 27.21 25.47
C ALA A 23 19.86 28.61 24.94
N CYS A 24 18.70 29.05 25.46
CA CYS A 24 18.42 30.33 26.13
C CYS A 24 18.41 31.64 25.32
N ARG A 25 17.24 32.30 25.25
CA ARG A 25 17.08 33.69 25.74
C ARG A 25 15.60 34.11 25.86
N THR A 26 15.21 34.42 27.09
CA THR A 26 14.00 35.16 27.50
C THR A 26 14.03 36.62 27.05
N ARG A 27 12.87 37.19 26.68
CA ARG A 27 12.63 38.64 26.83
C ARG A 27 11.14 38.93 27.03
N ASN A 28 10.78 39.19 28.29
CA ASN A 28 9.56 39.89 28.65
C ASN A 28 9.69 41.36 28.27
N ARG A 29 8.62 41.96 27.73
CA ARG A 29 8.45 43.41 27.68
C ARG A 29 7.02 43.74 28.09
N THR A 30 6.90 44.19 29.34
CA THR A 30 5.75 44.89 29.91
C THR A 30 6.00 46.39 29.82
N GLU A 31 5.06 47.11 29.21
CA GLU A 31 4.82 48.56 29.28
C GLU A 31 3.43 48.72 28.63
N GLY A 32 2.32 49.06 29.28
CA GLY A 32 2.15 50.00 30.38
C GLY A 32 1.66 51.33 29.81
N SER A 33 0.35 51.51 29.62
CA SER A 33 -0.27 52.84 29.59
C SER A 33 -1.79 52.77 29.74
N MET A 34 -2.26 53.42 30.81
CA MET A 34 -3.64 53.57 31.24
C MET A 34 -4.36 54.70 30.50
N MET A 35 -5.67 54.50 30.32
CA MET A 35 -6.77 55.47 30.45
C MET A 35 -6.76 56.77 29.61
N ARG A 36 -7.79 56.86 28.74
CA ARG A 36 -8.76 57.98 28.68
C ARG A 36 -9.86 57.61 27.66
N ASN A 37 -11.05 57.24 28.12
CA ASN A 37 -12.21 58.08 28.42
C ASN A 37 -13.08 58.39 27.17
N GLN A 38 -14.19 57.65 27.11
CA GLN A 38 -15.50 57.98 26.53
C GLN A 38 -15.57 58.95 25.36
N ILE A 39 -15.80 58.43 24.14
CA ILE A 39 -16.67 59.07 23.13
C ILE A 39 -17.41 57.99 22.32
N ALA A 40 -18.74 58.12 22.30
CA ALA A 40 -19.69 57.73 21.27
C ALA A 40 -19.87 56.24 20.90
N TRP A 41 -20.92 55.68 21.50
CA TRP A 41 -21.90 54.83 20.84
C TRP A 41 -22.25 55.30 19.42
N THR A 42 -21.80 54.61 18.37
CA THR A 42 -22.60 54.26 17.18
C THR A 42 -21.79 53.37 16.23
N MET A 43 -22.48 52.56 15.45
CA MET A 43 -22.00 51.59 14.45
C MET A 43 -21.74 50.18 14.99
N LEU A 44 -22.85 49.52 15.33
CA LEU A 44 -23.03 48.07 15.30
C LEU A 44 -22.91 47.56 13.84
N GLY A 45 -21.73 47.71 13.24
CA GLY A 45 -21.41 47.16 11.92
C GLY A 45 -20.75 45.80 12.11
N ALA A 46 -21.55 44.74 12.09
CA ALA A 46 -21.11 43.35 12.22
C ALA A 46 -20.09 42.99 11.13
N THR A 47 -18.81 43.20 11.42
CA THR A 47 -17.71 42.62 10.65
C THR A 47 -17.52 41.19 11.16
N LEU A 48 -18.45 40.32 10.81
CA LEU A 48 -18.22 38.88 10.85
C LEU A 48 -17.18 38.61 9.76
N MET A 49 -15.90 38.59 10.17
CA MET A 49 -14.83 37.99 9.39
C MET A 49 -15.24 36.54 9.10
N THR A 50 -15.81 36.31 7.92
CA THR A 50 -15.99 34.98 7.36
C THR A 50 -14.60 34.46 7.03
N GLY A 51 -13.90 33.99 8.06
CA GLY A 51 -12.73 33.15 7.89
C GLY A 51 -13.18 31.86 7.24
N ALA A 52 -13.34 31.86 5.92
CA ALA A 52 -13.37 30.66 5.11
C ALA A 52 -11.98 30.03 5.20
N GLY A 53 -11.72 29.35 6.32
CA GLY A 53 -10.62 28.43 6.41
C GLY A 53 -10.82 27.42 5.31
N LEU A 54 -9.91 27.41 4.33
CA LEU A 54 -9.84 26.36 3.33
C LEU A 54 -9.64 25.05 4.09
N VAL A 55 -10.71 24.29 4.27
CA VAL A 55 -10.63 22.90 4.72
C VAL A 55 -10.05 22.15 3.53
N THR A 56 -8.73 21.99 3.50
CA THR A 56 -8.09 21.05 2.59
C THR A 56 -8.50 19.65 3.04
N ALA A 57 -9.54 19.10 2.43
CA ALA A 57 -9.89 17.71 2.64
C ALA A 57 -8.69 16.86 2.22
N ALA A 58 -8.12 16.10 3.17
CA ALA A 58 -7.15 15.08 2.82
C ALA A 58 -7.81 14.09 1.85
N PRO A 59 -7.10 13.59 0.83
CA PRO A 59 -7.64 12.57 -0.04
C PRO A 59 -8.07 11.36 0.80
N PRO A 60 -9.16 10.67 0.44
CA PRO A 60 -9.57 9.48 1.16
C PRO A 60 -8.45 8.43 1.13
N PRO A 61 -8.24 7.67 2.22
CA PRO A 61 -7.25 6.60 2.21
C PRO A 61 -7.63 5.54 1.17
N ALA A 62 -6.63 4.92 0.56
CA ALA A 62 -6.84 3.82 -0.38
C ALA A 62 -7.59 2.66 0.30
N GLN A 63 -8.42 1.97 -0.47
CA GLN A 63 -9.15 0.78 -0.03
C GLN A 63 -8.37 -0.48 -0.39
N HIS A 64 -8.44 -1.49 0.49
CA HIS A 64 -7.81 -2.79 0.28
C HIS A 64 -8.86 -3.86 0.49
N ARG A 65 -9.05 -4.73 -0.51
CA ARG A 65 -9.99 -5.85 -0.43
C ARG A 65 -9.28 -7.17 -0.71
N VAL A 66 -9.61 -8.17 0.08
CA VAL A 66 -9.17 -9.55 -0.10
C VAL A 66 -10.42 -10.34 -0.49
N LEU A 67 -10.36 -11.05 -1.61
CA LEU A 67 -11.47 -11.90 -2.04
C LEU A 67 -11.48 -13.18 -1.23
N VAL A 68 -12.68 -13.63 -0.86
CA VAL A 68 -12.87 -14.89 -0.13
C VAL A 68 -12.95 -16.00 -1.16
N GLN A 69 -12.19 -17.08 -0.99
CA GLN A 69 -12.15 -18.19 -1.93
C GLN A 69 -12.28 -19.49 -1.13
N GLU A 70 -13.48 -20.07 -1.15
CA GLU A 70 -13.75 -21.30 -0.41
C GLU A 70 -12.86 -22.44 -0.95
N GLY A 71 -12.19 -23.14 -0.03
CA GLY A 71 -11.27 -24.23 -0.39
C GLY A 71 -9.93 -23.80 -1.01
N ALA A 72 -9.59 -22.50 -1.02
CA ALA A 72 -8.27 -22.05 -1.44
C ALA A 72 -7.17 -22.60 -0.50
N PRO A 73 -6.06 -23.17 -1.01
CA PRO A 73 -4.98 -23.70 -0.19
C PRO A 73 -4.18 -22.65 0.60
N LEU A 74 -4.25 -21.40 0.15
CA LEU A 74 -3.67 -20.25 0.83
C LEU A 74 -4.79 -19.31 1.26
N SER A 75 -4.72 -18.80 2.48
CA SER A 75 -5.49 -17.64 2.91
C SER A 75 -4.61 -16.39 2.83
N ILE A 76 -5.22 -15.23 2.55
CA ILE A 76 -4.54 -13.94 2.60
C ILE A 76 -4.91 -13.28 3.93
N GLY A 77 -3.98 -13.28 4.88
CA GLY A 77 -4.21 -12.72 6.22
C GLY A 77 -4.08 -11.19 6.28
N ARG A 78 -3.20 -10.61 5.46
CA ARG A 78 -3.02 -9.15 5.37
C ARG A 78 -2.75 -8.74 3.93
N TYR A 79 -3.36 -7.64 3.52
CA TYR A 79 -3.12 -7.02 2.22
C TYR A 79 -3.12 -5.51 2.33
N SER A 80 -2.14 -4.87 1.69
CA SER A 80 -2.09 -3.44 1.45
C SER A 80 -1.67 -3.17 0.01
N ALA A 81 -2.19 -2.08 -0.55
CA ALA A 81 -1.76 -1.56 -1.83
C ALA A 81 -1.66 -0.05 -1.74
N ALA A 82 -0.47 0.49 -2.04
CA ALA A 82 -0.23 1.93 -1.94
C ALA A 82 0.64 2.41 -3.09
N TYR A 83 0.40 3.65 -3.50
CA TYR A 83 1.29 4.32 -4.42
C TYR A 83 2.68 4.50 -3.79
N GLN A 84 3.70 4.09 -4.52
CA GLN A 84 5.10 4.26 -4.17
C GLN A 84 5.73 5.26 -5.12
N SER A 85 6.07 6.45 -4.62
CA SER A 85 6.81 7.43 -5.40
C SER A 85 8.20 6.92 -5.77
N ARG A 86 8.68 7.38 -6.93
CA ARG A 86 10.05 7.13 -7.38
C ARG A 86 11.06 7.67 -6.37
N GLY A 87 12.00 6.82 -5.99
CA GLY A 87 13.15 7.18 -5.15
C GLY A 87 14.47 6.90 -5.86
N GLN A 88 15.58 7.10 -5.15
CA GLN A 88 16.92 6.79 -5.68
C GLN A 88 17.09 5.30 -6.01
N TYR A 89 16.42 4.42 -5.25
CA TYR A 89 16.50 2.96 -5.38
C TYR A 89 15.14 2.28 -5.54
N SER A 90 14.05 3.05 -5.58
CA SER A 90 12.69 2.54 -5.77
C SER A 90 12.12 3.02 -7.09
N ARG A 91 11.47 2.10 -7.81
CA ARG A 91 10.68 2.44 -8.98
C ARG A 91 9.34 3.01 -8.55
N GLU A 92 8.80 3.89 -9.37
CA GLU A 92 7.41 4.34 -9.26
C GLU A 92 6.48 3.16 -9.56
N GLY A 93 5.41 3.03 -8.78
CA GLY A 93 4.40 2.01 -9.01
C GLY A 93 3.32 1.98 -7.94
N ILE A 94 2.33 1.11 -8.13
CA ILE A 94 1.47 0.65 -7.04
C ILE A 94 2.14 -0.56 -6.40
N ARG A 95 2.56 -0.41 -5.14
CA ARG A 95 3.19 -1.47 -4.37
C ARG A 95 2.13 -2.25 -3.62
N HIS A 96 2.00 -3.52 -3.96
CA HIS A 96 1.14 -4.49 -3.28
C HIS A 96 1.98 -5.28 -2.28
N GLU A 97 1.56 -5.33 -1.01
CA GLU A 97 2.16 -6.19 0.02
C GLU A 97 1.11 -7.18 0.51
N VAL A 98 1.45 -8.46 0.50
CA VAL A 98 0.53 -9.55 0.87
C VAL A 98 1.21 -10.47 1.86
N VAL A 99 0.49 -10.82 2.93
CA VAL A 99 0.84 -11.91 3.84
C VAL A 99 -0.13 -13.06 3.61
N VAL A 100 0.42 -14.22 3.27
CA VAL A 100 -0.33 -15.45 3.01
C VAL A 100 -0.05 -16.49 4.09
N GLU A 101 -1.01 -17.38 4.33
CA GLU A 101 -0.90 -18.52 5.23
C GLU A 101 -1.32 -19.80 4.50
N ASN A 102 -0.57 -20.87 4.67
CA ASN A 102 -0.97 -22.20 4.20
C ASN A 102 -1.95 -22.82 5.18
N VAL A 103 -3.22 -22.91 4.76
CA VAL A 103 -4.32 -23.46 5.56
C VAL A 103 -4.55 -24.95 5.34
N THR A 104 -3.70 -25.61 4.53
CA THR A 104 -3.78 -27.05 4.26
C THR A 104 -2.80 -27.85 5.10
N ASP A 105 -2.91 -29.17 5.05
CA ASP A 105 -1.97 -30.13 5.61
C ASP A 105 -0.83 -30.53 4.64
N ARG A 106 -0.80 -29.92 3.45
CA ARG A 106 0.18 -30.21 2.38
C ARG A 106 1.18 -29.07 2.24
N LYS A 107 2.41 -29.40 1.82
CA LYS A 107 3.44 -28.40 1.55
C LYS A 107 3.16 -27.71 0.22
N ILE A 108 3.20 -26.38 0.21
CA ILE A 108 3.14 -25.56 -1.00
C ILE A 108 4.57 -25.21 -1.40
N VAL A 109 4.90 -25.32 -2.69
CA VAL A 109 6.25 -25.04 -3.22
C VAL A 109 6.30 -23.81 -4.13
N ALA A 110 5.15 -23.38 -4.64
CA ALA A 110 5.01 -22.14 -5.38
C ALA A 110 3.56 -21.66 -5.35
N TYR A 111 3.36 -20.36 -5.49
CA TYR A 111 2.04 -19.77 -5.61
C TYR A 111 2.05 -18.54 -6.52
N GLN A 112 0.86 -18.24 -7.03
CA GLN A 112 0.56 -17.04 -7.80
C GLN A 112 -0.63 -16.34 -7.17
N LEU A 113 -0.47 -15.04 -6.91
CA LEU A 113 -1.53 -14.12 -6.53
C LEU A 113 -2.01 -13.35 -7.75
N GLY A 114 -3.31 -13.08 -7.80
CA GLY A 114 -3.88 -12.06 -8.67
C GLY A 114 -4.05 -10.77 -7.89
N LEU A 115 -3.53 -9.68 -8.45
CA LEU A 115 -3.58 -8.35 -7.86
C LEU A 115 -4.26 -7.42 -8.85
N LEU A 116 -5.34 -6.77 -8.44
CA LEU A 116 -6.10 -5.84 -9.29
C LEU A 116 -6.00 -4.43 -8.70
N SER A 117 -5.97 -3.44 -9.58
CA SER A 117 -5.96 -2.03 -9.24
C SER A 117 -7.14 -1.33 -9.90
N PHE A 118 -7.85 -0.52 -9.13
CA PHE A 118 -8.96 0.31 -9.59
C PHE A 118 -8.71 1.76 -9.24
N ASN A 119 -9.27 2.65 -10.07
CA ASN A 119 -9.13 4.08 -9.87
C ASN A 119 -10.10 4.63 -8.80
N ILE A 120 -10.05 5.94 -8.54
CA ILE A 120 -10.94 6.65 -7.59
C ILE A 120 -12.44 6.53 -7.93
N PHE A 121 -12.78 6.14 -9.15
CA PHE A 121 -14.15 5.89 -9.62
C PHE A 121 -14.49 4.39 -9.63
N ASN A 122 -13.63 3.54 -9.06
CA ASN A 122 -13.70 2.08 -9.09
C ASN A 122 -13.69 1.47 -10.50
N GLU A 123 -13.07 2.13 -11.47
CA GLU A 123 -12.87 1.55 -12.80
C GLU A 123 -11.54 0.76 -12.81
N PHE A 124 -11.56 -0.44 -13.39
CA PHE A 124 -10.40 -1.29 -13.53
C PHE A 124 -9.27 -0.58 -14.29
N GLN A 125 -8.08 -0.58 -13.70
CA GLN A 125 -6.90 0.04 -14.28
C GLN A 125 -5.91 -1.00 -14.80
N ASP A 126 -5.52 -1.93 -13.94
CA ASP A 126 -4.45 -2.88 -14.25
C ASP A 126 -4.58 -4.15 -13.41
N ARG A 127 -3.93 -5.21 -13.89
CA ARG A 127 -3.78 -6.50 -13.23
C ARG A 127 -2.32 -6.90 -13.21
N LEU A 128 -1.86 -7.33 -12.04
CA LEU A 128 -0.53 -7.87 -11.83
C LEU A 128 -0.61 -9.31 -11.32
N GLY A 129 0.22 -10.19 -11.89
CA GLY A 129 0.47 -11.53 -11.36
C GLY A 129 1.64 -11.50 -10.38
N GLY A 130 1.37 -11.77 -9.09
CA GLY A 130 2.41 -11.89 -8.08
C GLY A 130 2.86 -13.34 -7.93
N TYR A 131 4.08 -13.68 -8.38
CA TYR A 131 4.61 -15.05 -8.32
C TYR A 131 5.65 -15.20 -7.21
N ALA A 132 5.62 -16.34 -6.51
CA ALA A 132 6.66 -16.75 -5.58
C ALA A 132 6.95 -18.25 -5.72
N ILE A 133 8.24 -18.61 -5.78
CA ILE A 133 8.72 -20.00 -5.73
C ILE A 133 9.38 -20.14 -4.36
N LYS A 134 8.55 -20.44 -3.36
CA LYS A 134 8.95 -20.56 -1.96
C LYS A 134 8.14 -21.67 -1.31
N ASP A 135 8.80 -22.39 -0.41
CA ASP A 135 8.16 -23.40 0.40
C ASP A 135 7.31 -22.76 1.50
N VAL A 136 6.02 -23.05 1.52
CA VAL A 136 5.11 -22.70 2.62
C VAL A 136 4.62 -24.00 3.25
N VAL A 137 5.21 -24.36 4.39
CA VAL A 137 4.83 -25.55 5.15
C VAL A 137 3.39 -25.41 5.71
N PRO A 138 2.70 -26.51 6.05
CA PRO A 138 1.39 -26.45 6.71
C PRO A 138 1.36 -25.50 7.92
N GLY A 139 0.38 -24.58 7.95
CA GLY A 139 0.28 -23.52 8.97
C GLY A 139 1.36 -22.44 8.89
N GLY A 140 2.25 -22.50 7.89
CA GLY A 140 3.30 -21.51 7.66
C GLY A 140 2.76 -20.23 7.04
N THR A 141 3.44 -19.12 7.28
CA THR A 141 3.11 -17.81 6.70
C THR A 141 4.27 -17.30 5.85
N GLU A 142 3.95 -16.56 4.78
CA GLU A 142 4.93 -15.90 3.93
C GLU A 142 4.47 -14.47 3.59
N GLU A 143 5.45 -13.57 3.44
CA GLU A 143 5.22 -12.19 2.99
C GLU A 143 5.83 -11.98 1.60
N GLY A 144 5.09 -11.29 0.74
CA GLY A 144 5.53 -10.91 -0.58
C GLY A 144 5.14 -9.47 -0.92
N ALA A 145 5.96 -8.84 -1.75
CA ALA A 145 5.68 -7.51 -2.29
C ALA A 145 5.93 -7.47 -3.79
N TRP A 146 4.98 -6.89 -4.53
CA TRP A 146 5.06 -6.73 -5.99
C TRP A 146 4.72 -5.29 -6.37
N LEU A 147 5.29 -4.81 -7.47
CA LEU A 147 5.12 -3.44 -7.95
C LEU A 147 4.46 -3.45 -9.33
N ALA A 148 3.25 -2.92 -9.43
CA ALA A 148 2.55 -2.71 -10.69
C ALA A 148 3.06 -1.42 -11.36
N SER A 149 3.03 -1.37 -12.70
CA SER A 149 3.60 -0.26 -13.45
C SER A 149 2.71 0.99 -13.45
N ALA A 150 3.33 2.11 -13.79
CA ALA A 150 2.89 3.45 -13.43
C ALA A 150 1.74 4.07 -14.23
N LEU A 151 1.16 3.37 -15.20
CA LEU A 151 0.42 4.05 -16.28
C LEU A 151 -0.83 4.81 -15.80
N ALA A 152 -1.35 4.53 -14.60
CA ALA A 152 -2.51 5.23 -14.02
C ALA A 152 -2.40 5.49 -12.50
N GLU A 153 -1.18 5.69 -11.99
CA GLU A 153 -0.89 5.83 -10.55
C GLU A 153 -1.61 6.98 -9.85
N SER A 154 -1.80 8.11 -10.54
CA SER A 154 -2.38 9.31 -9.94
C SER A 154 -3.85 9.16 -9.53
N SER A 155 -4.52 8.12 -10.04
CA SER A 155 -5.91 7.85 -9.74
C SER A 155 -6.12 6.54 -8.99
N PHE A 156 -5.06 5.83 -8.57
CA PHE A 156 -5.22 4.59 -7.81
C PHE A 156 -5.99 4.82 -6.51
N TYR A 157 -6.93 3.93 -6.21
CA TYR A 157 -7.74 4.04 -5.00
C TYR A 157 -8.06 2.69 -4.36
N THR A 158 -8.47 1.70 -5.14
CA THR A 158 -8.86 0.39 -4.60
C THR A 158 -7.92 -0.68 -5.12
N GLY A 159 -7.27 -1.39 -4.20
CA GLY A 159 -6.52 -2.61 -4.50
C GLY A 159 -7.33 -3.84 -4.13
N VAL A 160 -7.26 -4.89 -4.95
CA VAL A 160 -7.85 -6.21 -4.68
C VAL A 160 -6.78 -7.29 -4.77
N ALA A 161 -6.79 -8.27 -3.88
CA ALA A 161 -5.91 -9.43 -3.93
C ALA A 161 -6.69 -10.73 -3.79
N TYR A 162 -6.26 -11.76 -4.52
CA TYR A 162 -6.79 -13.11 -4.44
C TYR A 162 -5.69 -14.14 -4.79
N VAL A 163 -5.89 -15.39 -4.37
CA VAL A 163 -5.01 -16.51 -4.72
C VAL A 163 -5.42 -17.03 -6.09
N SER A 164 -4.53 -16.95 -7.08
CA SER A 164 -4.84 -17.38 -8.44
C SER A 164 -4.47 -18.85 -8.67
N LYS A 165 -3.26 -19.25 -8.26
CA LYS A 165 -2.76 -20.63 -8.43
C LYS A 165 -1.87 -21.03 -7.27
N VAL A 166 -1.89 -22.31 -6.93
CA VAL A 166 -1.00 -22.89 -5.92
C VAL A 166 -0.46 -24.21 -6.46
N ARG A 167 0.85 -24.44 -6.28
CA ARG A 167 1.50 -25.71 -6.61
C ARG A 167 1.97 -26.39 -5.33
N PHE A 168 1.55 -27.64 -5.16
CA PHE A 168 1.97 -28.49 -4.06
C PHE A 168 3.27 -29.23 -4.37
N ASP A 169 3.89 -29.80 -3.35
CA ASP A 169 5.16 -30.55 -3.45
C ASP A 169 5.05 -31.85 -4.27
N ASP A 170 3.88 -32.49 -4.28
CA ASP A 170 3.58 -33.63 -5.15
C ASP A 170 3.34 -33.25 -6.63
N GLY A 171 3.34 -31.95 -6.94
CA GLY A 171 3.16 -31.41 -8.28
C GLY A 171 1.71 -31.13 -8.69
N GLU A 172 0.72 -31.43 -7.84
CA GLU A 172 -0.66 -30.98 -8.06
C GLU A 172 -0.72 -29.45 -8.09
N VAL A 173 -1.63 -28.92 -8.92
CA VAL A 173 -1.87 -27.49 -9.05
C VAL A 173 -3.33 -27.19 -8.79
N TRP A 174 -3.58 -26.43 -7.73
CA TRP A 174 -4.86 -25.80 -7.49
C TRP A 174 -4.95 -24.48 -8.27
N GLN A 175 -6.12 -24.17 -8.82
CA GLN A 175 -6.40 -22.92 -9.53
C GLN A 175 -7.74 -22.36 -9.07
N ALA A 176 -7.81 -21.04 -8.96
CA ALA A 176 -9.04 -20.34 -8.63
C ALA A 176 -10.10 -20.51 -9.72
N ASP A 177 -11.36 -20.55 -9.30
CA ASP A 177 -12.49 -20.31 -10.19
C ASP A 177 -12.54 -18.82 -10.53
N LEU A 178 -12.30 -18.48 -11.80
CA LEU A 178 -12.25 -17.09 -12.23
C LEU A 178 -13.63 -16.44 -12.35
N GLU A 179 -14.70 -17.23 -12.50
CA GLU A 179 -16.07 -16.72 -12.49
C GLU A 179 -16.43 -16.23 -11.09
N GLU A 180 -16.14 -17.03 -10.06
CA GLU A 180 -16.37 -16.63 -8.66
C GLU A 180 -15.55 -15.38 -8.27
N VAL A 181 -14.30 -15.31 -8.74
CA VAL A 181 -13.47 -14.11 -8.57
C VAL A 181 -14.09 -12.91 -9.27
N ALA A 182 -14.56 -13.05 -10.51
CA ALA A 182 -15.18 -11.96 -11.24
C ALA A 182 -16.50 -11.50 -10.60
N ASP A 183 -17.32 -12.43 -10.10
CA ASP A 183 -18.57 -12.12 -9.39
C ASP A 183 -18.32 -11.24 -8.16
N GLN A 184 -17.32 -11.57 -7.34
CA GLN A 184 -16.97 -10.74 -6.19
C GLN A 184 -16.41 -9.37 -6.60
N VAL A 185 -15.65 -9.30 -7.70
CA VAL A 185 -15.12 -8.03 -8.21
C VAL A 185 -16.23 -7.15 -8.79
N ARG A 186 -17.33 -7.72 -9.29
CA ARG A 186 -18.49 -6.96 -9.78
C ARG A 186 -19.18 -6.12 -8.69
N GLU A 187 -18.95 -6.44 -7.42
CA GLU A 187 -19.38 -5.58 -6.30
C GLU A 187 -18.61 -4.24 -6.22
N ILE A 188 -17.46 -4.16 -6.90
CA ILE A 188 -16.63 -2.96 -7.02
C ILE A 188 -16.92 -2.26 -8.35
N GLU A 189 -16.91 -3.01 -9.44
CA GLU A 189 -17.17 -2.54 -10.80
C GLU A 189 -18.14 -3.47 -11.53
N GLU A 190 -19.38 -3.04 -11.73
CA GLU A 190 -20.46 -3.87 -12.30
C GLU A 190 -20.12 -4.42 -13.70
N SER A 191 -19.37 -3.68 -14.51
CA SER A 191 -18.95 -4.09 -15.86
C SER A 191 -17.80 -5.09 -15.90
N PHE A 192 -17.23 -5.47 -14.76
CA PHE A 192 -16.05 -6.32 -14.72
C PHE A 192 -16.32 -7.73 -15.25
N SER A 193 -15.37 -8.27 -16.00
CA SER A 193 -15.49 -9.55 -16.71
C SER A 193 -14.29 -10.47 -16.50
N VAL A 194 -14.48 -11.77 -16.74
CA VAL A 194 -13.41 -12.79 -16.58
C VAL A 194 -12.27 -12.56 -17.57
N GLU A 195 -12.54 -11.99 -18.75
CA GLU A 195 -11.54 -11.62 -19.75
C GLU A 195 -10.51 -10.62 -19.18
N SER A 196 -10.96 -9.71 -18.31
CA SER A 196 -10.10 -8.75 -17.62
C SER A 196 -9.10 -9.45 -16.69
N LEU A 197 -9.48 -10.59 -16.09
CA LEU A 197 -8.61 -11.41 -15.23
C LEU A 197 -7.58 -12.23 -16.01
N THR A 198 -7.86 -12.55 -17.27
CA THR A 198 -6.95 -13.34 -18.12
C THR A 198 -6.07 -12.46 -18.99
N GLY A 199 -6.41 -11.19 -19.14
CA GLY A 199 -5.70 -10.24 -20.00
C GLY A 199 -6.06 -10.49 -21.44
N GLY A 200 -7.36 -10.43 -21.74
CA GLY A 200 -7.89 -10.46 -23.11
C GLY A 200 -6.94 -9.76 -24.05
N ARG A 201 -6.43 -10.50 -25.04
CA ARG A 201 -5.73 -9.89 -26.17
C ARG A 201 -6.83 -9.26 -27.01
N ASP A 202 -7.10 -7.98 -26.77
CA ASP A 202 -7.76 -7.13 -27.75
C ASP A 202 -6.85 -6.96 -28.99
#